data_AF-A0AAV8YKA1-F1
#
_entry.id   AF-A0AAV8YKA1-F1
#
_cell.length_a   1.000
_cell.length_b   1.000
_cell.length_c   1.000
_cell.angle_alpha   90.00
_cell.angle_beta   90.00
_cell.angle_gamma   90.00
#
_symmetry.space_group_name_H-M   'P 1'
#
loop_
_entity.id
_entity.type
_entity.pdbx_description
1 polymer ?
#
loop_
_entity_poly.entity_id
_entity_poly.type
_entity_poly.pdbx_seq_one_letter_code
_entity_poly.pdbx_strand_id
1 'polypeptide(L)'
;MKPQARCGDKTRTQKQVCEIFNNKNSQSTVSRIENKFREFGNATDIPKSGRKRILDDEQKLDILFDIQDNPHKPTRQVAADNNVMGNPSPMGLF
;
A
#
# COMPACT_ATOMS: atom_id res chain seq x y z
N MET A 1 14.33 5.98 35.81
CA MET A 1 13.81 7.13 35.05
C MET A 1 13.63 6.70 33.60
N LYS A 2 12.39 6.68 33.08
CA LYS A 2 12.11 6.42 31.66
C LYS A 2 11.68 7.74 31.02
N PRO A 3 12.20 8.13 29.83
CA PRO A 3 11.78 9.35 29.18
C PRO A 3 10.37 9.15 28.62
N GLN A 4 9.40 9.77 29.28
CA GLN A 4 8.01 9.81 28.86
C GLN A 4 7.91 10.86 27.73
N ALA A 5 7.60 10.42 26.52
CA ALA A 5 7.27 11.33 25.42
C ALA A 5 6.02 12.12 25.83
N ARG A 6 6.21 13.39 26.21
CA ARG A 6 5.11 14.34 26.48
C ARG A 6 4.44 14.72 25.16
N CYS A 7 3.54 13.87 24.67
CA CYS A 7 2.47 14.34 23.80
C CYS A 7 1.39 14.89 24.73
N GLY A 8 1.49 16.18 25.08
CA GLY A 8 0.57 16.83 25.99
C GLY A 8 -0.86 16.85 25.45
N ASP A 9 -1.82 16.75 26.36
CA ASP A 9 -3.28 16.69 26.20
C ASP A 9 -3.90 17.92 25.48
N LYS A 10 -3.48 18.19 24.25
CA LYS A 10 -4.02 19.27 23.42
C LYS A 10 -4.29 18.72 22.04
N THR A 11 -5.44 18.06 21.90
CA THR A 11 -6.04 17.80 20.59
C THR A 11 -6.29 19.16 19.94
N ARG A 12 -5.39 19.59 19.05
CA ARG A 12 -5.51 20.86 18.34
C ARG A 12 -6.76 20.82 17.46
N THR A 13 -7.47 21.94 17.36
CA THR A 13 -8.65 22.01 16.50
C THR A 13 -8.21 22.01 15.03
N GLN A 14 -9.07 21.51 14.13
CA GLN A 14 -8.82 21.48 12.69
C GLN A 14 -8.34 22.83 12.14
N LYS A 15 -8.91 23.94 12.66
CA LYS A 15 -8.51 25.31 12.29
C LYS A 15 -7.04 25.60 12.63
N GLN A 16 -6.57 25.22 13.82
CA GLN A 16 -5.17 25.40 14.23
C GLN A 16 -4.24 24.51 13.42
N VAL A 17 -4.65 23.28 13.09
CA VAL A 17 -3.88 22.39 12.22
C VAL A 17 -3.79 23.00 10.82
N CYS A 18 -4.88 23.52 10.27
CA CYS A 18 -4.87 24.20 8.98
C CYS A 18 -3.99 25.46 9.01
N GLU A 19 -4.05 26.31 10.03
CA GLU A 19 -3.17 27.49 10.14
C GLU A 19 -1.68 27.11 10.14
N ILE A 20 -1.31 26.00 10.78
CA ILE A 20 0.08 25.53 10.81
C ILE A 20 0.51 24.90 9.48
N PHE A 21 -0.39 24.16 8.82
CA PHE A 21 -0.06 23.33 7.64
C PHE A 21 -0.50 23.92 6.28
N ASN A 22 -1.33 24.96 6.24
CA ASN A 22 -1.89 25.55 5.02
C ASN A 22 -0.83 26.21 4.11
N ASN A 23 0.35 26.53 4.63
CA ASN A 23 1.46 27.01 3.79
C ASN A 23 2.07 25.90 2.91
N LYS A 24 1.76 24.62 3.17
CA LYS A 24 2.34 23.48 2.44
C LYS A 24 1.30 22.49 1.88
N ASN A 25 0.10 22.44 2.44
CA ASN A 25 -0.94 21.47 2.06
C ASN A 25 -2.31 22.13 2.01
N SER A 26 -3.20 21.62 1.17
CA SER A 26 -4.58 22.11 1.10
C SER A 26 -5.39 21.72 2.35
N GLN A 27 -6.37 22.56 2.72
CA GLN A 27 -7.32 22.28 3.81
C GLN A 27 -8.02 20.91 3.65
N SER A 28 -8.33 20.51 2.41
CA SER A 28 -8.91 19.20 2.09
C SER A 28 -7.99 18.03 2.43
N THR A 29 -6.67 18.22 2.28
CA THR A 29 -5.66 17.22 2.65
C THR A 29 -5.56 17.07 4.16
N VAL A 30 -5.54 18.18 4.89
CA VAL A 30 -5.52 18.19 6.36
C VAL A 30 -6.76 17.48 6.92
N SER A 31 -7.95 17.78 6.39
CA SER A 31 -9.20 17.14 6.81
C SER A 31 -9.19 15.62 6.58
N ARG A 32 -8.69 15.16 5.42
CA ARG A 32 -8.57 13.72 5.12
C ARG A 32 -7.63 13.00 6.09
N ILE A 33 -6.48 13.60 6.39
CA ILE A 33 -5.50 13.02 7.32
C ILE A 33 -6.06 13.00 8.75
N GLU A 34 -6.74 14.06 9.18
CA GLU A 34 -7.36 14.12 10.51
C GLU A 34 -8.44 13.04 10.68
N ASN A 35 -9.37 12.92 9.72
CA ASN A 35 -10.41 11.90 9.78
C ASN A 35 -9.81 10.49 9.84
N LYS A 36 -8.81 10.23 9.01
CA LYS A 36 -8.09 8.95 9.01
C LYS A 36 -7.40 8.67 10.35
N PHE A 37 -6.77 9.67 10.95
CA PHE A 37 -6.16 9.51 12.27
C PHE A 37 -7.19 9.20 13.35
N ARG A 38 -8.37 9.85 13.30
CA ARG A 38 -9.47 9.57 14.23
C ARG A 38 -10.07 8.18 14.05
N GLU A 39 -10.17 7.69 12.81
CA GLU A 39 -10.74 6.37 12.48
C GLU A 39 -9.78 5.22 12.76
N PHE A 40 -8.51 5.33 12.34
CA PHE A 40 -7.53 4.23 12.35
C PHE A 40 -6.44 4.38 13.42
N GLY A 41 -6.41 5.50 14.15
CA GLY A 41 -5.37 5.80 15.14
C GLY A 41 -3.99 6.10 14.56
N ASN A 42 -3.88 6.17 13.23
CA ASN A 42 -2.63 6.45 12.52
C ASN A 42 -2.84 7.34 11.29
N ALA A 43 -1.78 8.04 10.90
CA ALA A 43 -1.76 8.86 9.69
C ALA A 43 -1.03 8.18 8.52
N THR A 44 -0.58 6.93 8.67
CA THR A 44 0.19 6.22 7.65
C THR A 44 -0.65 5.94 6.42
N ASP A 45 -0.13 6.22 5.22
CA ASP A 45 -0.84 6.01 3.96
C ASP A 45 -1.45 4.60 3.85
N ILE A 46 -2.71 4.56 3.40
CA ILE A 46 -3.35 3.29 3.09
C ILE A 46 -2.64 2.78 1.83
N PRO A 47 -2.18 1.52 1.80
CA PRO A 47 -1.56 0.98 0.60
C PRO A 47 -2.51 1.18 -0.58
N LYS A 48 -2.03 1.88 -1.60
CA LYS A 48 -2.82 2.15 -2.79
C LYS A 48 -3.26 0.81 -3.38
N SER A 49 -4.56 0.64 -3.59
CA SER A 49 -5.05 -0.49 -4.38
C SER A 49 -4.45 -0.36 -5.79
N GLY A 50 -3.58 -1.29 -6.14
CA GLY A 50 -2.82 -1.31 -7.38
C GLY A 50 -2.39 -2.74 -7.70
N ARG A 51 -1.73 -2.95 -8.85
CA ARG A 51 -1.26 -4.28 -9.30
C ARG A 51 -0.59 -5.01 -8.13
N LYS A 52 -1.08 -6.21 -7.79
CA LYS A 52 -0.47 -7.06 -6.76
C LYS A 52 1.01 -7.20 -7.09
N ARG A 53 1.88 -6.59 -6.29
CA ARG A 53 3.33 -6.65 -6.47
C ARG A 53 3.93 -7.91 -5.85
N ILE A 54 3.17 -8.56 -4.98
CA ILE A 54 3.60 -9.68 -4.17
C ILE A 54 2.69 -10.85 -4.54
N LEU A 55 3.30 -11.93 -5.03
CA LEU A 55 2.65 -13.21 -5.24
C LEU A 55 2.17 -13.75 -3.89
N ASP A 56 1.04 -14.44 -3.90
CA ASP A 56 0.61 -15.18 -2.71
C ASP A 56 1.60 -16.31 -2.40
N ASP A 57 1.62 -16.77 -1.16
CA ASP A 57 2.55 -17.82 -0.73
C ASP A 57 2.26 -19.14 -1.45
N GLU A 58 0.99 -19.44 -1.74
CA GLU A 58 0.59 -20.58 -2.58
C GLU A 58 1.18 -20.49 -3.98
N GLN A 59 1.08 -19.31 -4.62
CA GLN A 59 1.63 -19.10 -5.97
C GLN A 59 3.16 -19.21 -6.00
N LYS A 60 3.84 -18.83 -4.91
CA LYS A 60 5.29 -19.01 -4.80
C LYS A 60 5.67 -20.49 -4.71
N LEU A 61 4.87 -21.28 -4.00
CA LEU A 61 5.08 -22.72 -3.87
C LEU A 61 4.87 -23.42 -5.21
N ASP A 62 3.82 -23.07 -5.95
CA ASP A 62 3.55 -23.62 -7.28
C ASP A 62 4.72 -23.37 -8.25
N ILE A 63 5.25 -22.14 -8.28
CA ILE A 63 6.43 -21.78 -9.08
C ILE A 63 7.65 -22.60 -8.64
N LEU A 64 7.83 -22.82 -7.34
CA LEU A 64 8.97 -23.57 -6.82
C LEU A 64 8.92 -25.03 -7.25
N PHE A 65 7.73 -25.66 -7.18
CA PHE A 65 7.52 -27.02 -7.68
C PHE A 65 7.75 -27.10 -9.20
N ASP A 66 7.24 -26.13 -9.96
CA ASP A 66 7.41 -26.07 -11.41
C ASP A 66 8.89 -26.04 -11.85
N ILE A 67 9.71 -25.27 -11.12
CA ILE A 67 11.16 -25.18 -11.37
C ILE A 67 11.87 -26.46 -10.94
N GLN A 68 11.44 -27.08 -9.84
CA GLN A 68 12.01 -28.33 -9.34
C GLN A 68 11.73 -29.51 -10.27
N ASP A 69 10.49 -29.63 -10.77
CA ASP A 69 10.05 -30.73 -11.62
C ASP A 69 10.58 -30.60 -13.06
N ASN A 70 10.76 -29.37 -13.55
CA ASN A 70 11.32 -29.11 -14.88
C ASN A 70 12.32 -27.95 -14.86
N PRO A 71 13.59 -28.19 -14.47
CA PRO A 71 14.60 -27.14 -14.34
C PRO A 71 15.01 -26.49 -15.68
N HIS A 72 14.69 -27.12 -16.81
CA HIS A 72 14.95 -26.58 -18.14
C HIS A 72 13.80 -25.72 -18.68
N LYS A 73 12.69 -25.61 -17.95
CA LYS A 73 11.55 -24.80 -18.35
C LYS A 73 11.96 -23.32 -18.36
N PRO A 74 11.77 -22.59 -19.47
CA PRO A 74 12.18 -21.21 -19.54
C PRO A 74 11.37 -20.36 -18.57
N THR A 75 12.02 -19.44 -17.86
CA THR A 75 11.41 -18.59 -16.81
C THR A 75 10.17 -17.84 -17.32
N ARG A 76 10.16 -17.44 -18.59
CA ARG A 76 9.01 -16.77 -19.20
C ARG A 76 7.78 -17.66 -19.28
N GLN A 77 7.96 -18.96 -19.50
CA GLN A 77 6.88 -19.92 -19.54
C GLN A 77 6.38 -20.24 -18.12
N VAL A 78 7.28 -20.44 -17.16
CA VAL A 78 6.92 -20.57 -15.73
C VAL A 78 6.09 -19.37 -15.26
N ALA A 79 6.49 -18.15 -15.62
CA ALA A 79 5.77 -16.94 -15.27
C ALA A 79 4.38 -16.82 -15.94
N ALA A 80 4.21 -17.35 -17.15
CA ALA A 80 2.94 -17.37 -17.86
C ALA A 80 1.98 -18.39 -17.23
N ASP A 81 2.48 -19.60 -16.97
CA ASP A 81 1.72 -20.71 -16.39
C ASP A 81 1.23 -20.36 -14.97
N ASN A 82 2.03 -19.60 -14.22
CA ASN A 82 1.70 -19.14 -12.86
C ASN A 82 1.07 -17.74 -12.81
N ASN A 83 0.68 -17.17 -13.95
CA ASN A 83 0.02 -15.87 -14.08
C ASN A 83 0.74 -14.73 -13.31
N VAL A 84 2.08 -14.78 -13.26
CA VAL A 84 2.92 -13.80 -12.55
C VAL A 84 2.90 -12.46 -13.28
N MET A 85 2.84 -12.52 -14.61
CA MET A 85 2.74 -11.36 -15.48
C MET A 85 1.26 -11.02 -15.64
N GLY A 86 0.70 -10.29 -14.66
CA GLY A 86 -0.73 -9.95 -14.66
C GLY A 86 -1.19 -9.47 -16.03
N ASN A 87 -2.18 -10.19 -16.58
CA ASN A 87 -2.69 -10.03 -17.95
C ASN A 87 -2.71 -8.56 -18.37
N PRO A 88 -2.25 -8.21 -19.59
CA PRO A 88 -2.58 -6.91 -20.14
C PRO A 88 -4.11 -6.82 -20.13
N SER A 89 -4.65 -5.82 -19.43
CA SER A 89 -6.08 -5.53 -19.48
C SER A 89 -6.51 -5.54 -20.94
N PRO A 90 -7.62 -6.20 -21.30
CA PRO A 90 -8.14 -6.11 -22.65
C PRO A 90 -8.31 -4.62 -22.94
N MET A 91 -7.53 -4.12 -23.90
CA MET A 91 -7.70 -2.77 -24.43
C MET A 91 -9.15 -2.70 -24.86
N GLY A 92 -9.94 -1.90 -24.13
CA GLY A 92 -11.35 -1.71 -24.42
C GLY A 92 -11.49 -1.29 -25.88
N LEU A 93 -12.23 -2.10 -26.64
CA LEU A 93 -12.86 -1.64 -27.86
C LEU A 93 -13.84 -0.53 -27.46
N PHE A 94 -13.45 0.70 -27.72
CA PHE A 94 -14.35 1.82 -27.95
C PHE A 94 -14.16 2.28 -29.40
#